data_AF-A0A160F8B2-F1
#
_entry.id   AF-A0A160F8B2-F1
#
_cell.length_a   1.000
_cell.length_b   1.000
_cell.length_c   1.000
_cell.angle_alpha   90.00
_cell.angle_beta   90.00
_cell.angle_gamma   90.00
#
_symmetry.space_group_name_H-M   'P 1'
#
loop_
_entity.id
_entity.type
_entity.pdbx_description
1 polymer ?
#
loop_
_entity_poly.entity_id
_entity_poly.type
_entity_poly.pdbx_seq_one_letter_code
_entity_poly.pdbx_strand_id
1 'polypeptide(L)'
;MDMIRKMLAFGLGLASVSKEQAEKLVDELVKRGELSLEESKDVIDQWIRQKEEGKAEFQRAVREQLKQMLDKLDLATKEDIRQLEERIQRLEQKNE
;
A
#
# COMPACT_ATOMS: atom_id res chain seq x y z
N MET A 1 19.56 18.27 13.62
CA MET A 1 19.21 18.14 12.18
C MET A 1 18.29 16.94 11.90
N ASP A 2 18.54 15.75 12.46
CA ASP A 2 17.68 14.57 12.24
C ASP A 2 16.20 14.72 12.63
N MET A 3 15.91 15.48 13.68
CA MET A 3 14.53 15.69 14.15
C MET A 3 13.69 16.49 13.15
N ILE A 4 14.29 17.49 12.50
CA ILE A 4 13.61 18.32 11.48
C ILE A 4 13.35 17.48 10.23
N ARG A 5 14.32 16.67 9.79
CA ARG A 5 14.14 15.69 8.70
C ARG A 5 12.99 14.73 8.97
N LYS A 6 12.98 14.12 10.15
CA LYS A 6 11.90 13.19 10.56
C LYS A 6 10.55 13.89 10.62
N MET A 7 10.49 15.12 11.13
CA MET A 7 9.25 15.89 11.22
C MET A 7 8.71 16.28 9.83
N LEU A 8 9.58 16.68 8.92
CA LEU A 8 9.21 16.98 7.53
C LEU A 8 8.77 15.74 6.77
N ALA A 9 9.53 14.63 6.85
CA ALA A 9 9.16 13.37 6.23
C ALA A 9 7.80 12.86 6.74
N PHE A 10 7.56 12.96 8.04
CA PHE A 10 6.30 12.58 8.66
C PHE A 10 5.15 13.52 8.25
N GLY A 11 5.39 14.83 8.18
CA GLY A 11 4.42 15.82 7.72
C GLY A 11 4.01 15.61 6.26
N LEU A 12 4.96 15.28 5.38
CA LEU A 12 4.72 14.98 3.97
C LEU A 12 4.06 13.62 3.74
N GLY A 13 4.35 12.64 4.60
CA GLY A 13 3.74 11.31 4.55
C GLY A 13 2.26 11.31 4.99
N LEU A 14 1.89 12.17 5.95
CA LEU A 14 0.52 12.30 6.45
C LEU A 14 -0.37 13.23 5.63
N ALA A 15 0.22 14.18 4.90
CA ALA A 15 -0.53 15.08 4.03
C ALA A 15 -0.60 14.53 2.60
N SER A 16 -1.72 14.74 1.89
CA SER A 16 -1.90 14.36 0.47
C SER A 16 -1.10 15.27 -0.48
N VAL A 17 0.18 15.47 -0.20
CA VAL A 17 1.06 16.35 -0.95
C VAL A 17 1.48 15.65 -2.25
N SER A 18 1.48 16.39 -3.36
CA SER A 18 1.98 15.86 -4.64
C SER A 18 3.51 15.87 -4.66
N LYS A 19 4.12 15.05 -5.52
CA LYS A 19 5.59 14.98 -5.65
C LYS A 19 6.20 16.35 -5.95
N GLU A 20 5.59 17.12 -6.84
CA GLU A 20 6.08 18.47 -7.18
C GLU A 20 5.97 19.45 -6.01
N GLN A 21 4.98 19.31 -5.14
CA GLN A 21 4.84 20.16 -3.95
C GLN A 21 5.86 19.80 -2.89
N ALA A 22 6.16 18.51 -2.70
CA ALA A 22 7.22 18.05 -1.81
C ALA A 22 8.60 18.53 -2.29
N GLU A 23 8.89 18.41 -3.59
CA GLU A 23 10.12 18.92 -4.21
C GLU A 23 10.28 20.42 -4.00
N LYS A 24 9.24 21.22 -4.27
CA LYS A 24 9.27 22.67 -4.04
C LYS A 24 9.53 23.06 -2.60
N LEU A 25 8.88 22.39 -1.65
CA LEU A 25 9.04 22.69 -0.22
C LEU A 25 10.46 22.41 0.24
N VAL A 26 11.03 21.28 -0.19
CA VAL A 26 12.41 20.91 0.11
C VAL A 26 13.41 21.88 -0.54
N ASP A 27 13.19 22.27 -1.80
CA ASP A 27 14.02 23.24 -2.51
C ASP A 27 14.01 24.63 -1.84
N GLU A 28 12.87 25.07 -1.30
CA GLU A 28 12.78 26.31 -0.53
C GLU A 28 13.59 26.25 0.76
N LEU A 29 13.54 25.12 1.47
CA LEU A 29 14.32 24.93 2.69
C LEU A 29 15.83 24.90 2.42
N VAL A 30 16.26 24.34 1.30
CA VAL A 30 17.66 24.39 0.84
C VAL A 30 18.08 25.82 0.52
N LYS A 31 17.24 26.58 -0.22
CA LYS A 31 17.51 27.99 -0.54
C LYS A 31 17.63 28.88 0.69
N ARG A 32 16.88 28.57 1.74
CA ARG A 32 16.93 29.28 3.03
C ARG A 32 18.11 28.86 3.91
N GLY A 33 18.88 27.86 3.49
CA GLY A 33 20.00 27.30 4.25
C GLY A 33 19.54 26.47 5.45
N GLU A 34 18.26 26.11 5.53
CA GLU A 34 17.68 25.30 6.60
C GLU A 34 17.93 23.80 6.39
N LEU A 35 18.26 23.40 5.15
CA LEU A 35 18.56 22.03 4.74
C LEU A 35 19.75 22.01 3.77
N SER A 36 20.60 20.99 3.88
CA SER A 36 21.64 20.75 2.87
C SER A 36 21.07 20.07 1.63
N LEU A 37 21.81 20.15 0.51
CA LEU A 37 21.53 19.45 -0.74
C LEU A 37 21.54 17.91 -0.63
N GLU A 38 22.22 17.38 0.39
CA GLU A 38 22.28 15.95 0.65
C GLU A 38 21.07 15.51 1.48
N GLU A 39 20.77 16.28 2.53
CA GLU A 39 19.63 16.07 3.40
C GLU A 39 18.29 16.24 2.67
N SER A 40 18.22 17.09 1.65
CA SER A 40 17.03 17.27 0.81
C SER A 40 16.67 16.01 0.02
N LYS A 41 17.68 15.35 -0.55
CA LYS A 41 17.52 14.09 -1.31
C LYS A 41 17.02 12.98 -0.40
N ASP A 42 17.61 12.86 0.78
CA ASP A 42 17.21 11.87 1.78
C ASP A 42 15.74 12.02 2.20
N VAL A 43 15.25 13.25 2.37
CA VAL A 43 13.85 13.52 2.74
C VAL A 43 12.89 13.09 1.63
N ILE A 44 13.23 13.37 0.36
CA ILE A 44 12.41 12.95 -0.78
C ILE A 44 12.40 11.43 -0.92
N ASP A 45 13.57 10.79 -0.81
CA ASP A 45 13.69 9.34 -0.92
C ASP A 45 12.92 8.62 0.19
N GLN A 46 12.98 9.12 1.43
CA GLN A 46 12.18 8.61 2.54
C GLN A 46 10.68 8.78 2.30
N TRP A 47 10.26 9.93 1.78
CA TRP A 47 8.85 10.17 1.47
C TRP A 47 8.32 9.23 0.38
N ILE A 48 9.09 8.98 -0.68
CA ILE A 48 8.73 8.02 -1.73
C ILE A 48 8.59 6.61 -1.15
N ARG A 49 9.55 6.16 -0.34
CA ARG A 49 9.48 4.83 0.31
C ARG A 49 8.27 4.68 1.21
N GLN A 50 8.01 5.65 2.09
CA GLN A 50 6.86 5.62 2.98
C GLN A 50 5.53 5.58 2.21
N LYS A 51 5.45 6.31 1.09
CA LYS A 51 4.27 6.29 0.22
C LYS A 51 4.04 4.92 -0.42
N GLU A 52 5.11 4.26 -0.88
CA GLU A 52 5.04 2.91 -1.45
C GLU A 52 4.62 1.87 -0.42
N GLU A 53 5.21 1.93 0.79
CA GLU A 53 4.85 1.08 1.92
C GLU A 53 3.40 1.27 2.34
N GLY A 54 2.96 2.52 2.55
CA GLY A 54 1.58 2.85 2.92
C GLY A 54 0.57 2.41 1.86
N LYS A 55 0.90 2.50 0.56
CA LYS A 55 0.04 1.98 -0.52
C LYS A 55 -0.09 0.47 -0.45
N ALA A 56 1.00 -0.25 -0.18
CA ALA A 56 0.98 -1.71 -0.10
C ALA A 56 0.15 -2.19 1.11
N GLU A 57 0.32 -1.56 2.27
CA GLU A 57 -0.47 -1.83 3.47
C GLU A 57 -1.96 -1.53 3.25
N PHE A 58 -2.28 -0.38 2.68
CA PHE A 58 -3.66 -0.02 2.34
C PHE A 58 -4.30 -1.06 1.41
N GLN A 59 -3.59 -1.48 0.36
CA GLN A 59 -4.09 -2.52 -0.55
C GLN A 59 -4.30 -3.87 0.17
N ARG A 60 -3.45 -4.24 1.13
CA ARG A 60 -3.66 -5.45 1.95
C ARG A 60 -4.90 -5.32 2.82
N ALA A 61 -5.05 -4.20 3.52
CA ALA A 61 -6.21 -3.95 4.38
C ALA A 61 -7.53 -3.99 3.59
N VAL A 62 -7.57 -3.39 2.39
CA VAL A 62 -8.73 -3.44 1.50
C VAL A 62 -9.03 -4.87 1.05
N ARG A 63 -8.00 -5.66 0.66
CA ARG A 63 -8.19 -7.06 0.26
C ARG A 63 -8.71 -7.91 1.42
N GLU A 64 -8.19 -7.74 2.63
CA GLU A 64 -8.66 -8.45 3.82
C GLU A 64 -10.10 -8.08 4.17
N GLN A 65 -10.44 -6.79 4.15
CA GLN A 65 -11.81 -6.32 4.36
C GLN A 65 -12.77 -6.93 3.34
N LEU A 66 -12.42 -6.91 2.04
CA LEU A 66 -13.24 -7.53 1.00
C LEU A 66 -13.38 -9.03 1.22
N LYS A 67 -12.29 -9.73 1.55
CA LYS A 67 -12.34 -11.17 1.85
C LYS A 67 -13.29 -11.46 3.03
N GLN A 68 -13.16 -10.72 4.13
CA GLN A 68 -14.05 -10.87 5.29
C GLN A 68 -15.51 -10.58 4.96
N MET A 69 -15.79 -9.62 4.07
CA MET A 69 -17.16 -9.34 3.62
C MET A 69 -17.71 -10.50 2.77
N LEU A 70 -16.90 -11.04 1.84
CA LEU A 70 -17.30 -12.18 1.01
C LEU A 70 -17.53 -13.43 1.85
N ASP A 71 -16.67 -13.70 2.84
CA ASP A 71 -16.80 -14.83 3.77
C ASP A 71 -18.11 -14.74 4.59
N LYS A 72 -18.62 -13.53 4.86
CA LYS A 72 -19.89 -13.32 5.56
C LYS A 72 -21.13 -13.51 4.69
N LEU A 73 -20.99 -13.48 3.38
CA LEU A 73 -22.10 -13.55 2.43
C LEU A 73 -22.46 -14.99 2.03
N ASP A 74 -21.85 -16.00 2.66
CA ASP A 74 -22.06 -17.43 2.39
C ASP A 74 -21.97 -17.76 0.88
N LEU A 75 -21.01 -17.12 0.20
CA LEU A 75 -20.82 -17.27 -1.24
C LEU A 75 -19.92 -18.46 -1.53
N ALA A 76 -20.35 -19.33 -2.45
CA ALA A 76 -19.51 -20.40 -2.96
C ALA A 76 -18.30 -19.82 -3.71
N THR A 77 -17.10 -20.24 -3.32
CA THR A 77 -15.86 -19.87 -4.00
C THR A 77 -15.65 -20.70 -5.26
N LYS A 78 -14.75 -20.24 -6.14
CA LYS A 78 -14.33 -21.03 -7.31
C LYS A 78 -13.74 -22.39 -6.91
N GLU A 79 -13.11 -22.47 -5.75
CA GLU A 79 -12.54 -23.72 -5.24
C GLU A 79 -13.64 -24.67 -4.80
N ASP A 80 -14.68 -24.17 -4.12
CA ASP A 80 -15.84 -24.98 -3.75
C ASP A 80 -16.52 -25.58 -4.99
N ILE A 81 -16.66 -24.79 -6.06
CA ILE A 81 -17.21 -25.26 -7.35
C ILE A 81 -16.32 -26.36 -7.95
N ARG A 82 -14.99 -26.15 -7.99
CA ARG A 82 -14.06 -27.15 -8.53
C ARG A 82 -14.10 -28.47 -7.76
N GLN A 83 -14.16 -28.40 -6.42
CA GLN A 83 -14.29 -29.59 -5.58
C GLN A 83 -15.62 -30.33 -5.80
N LEU A 84 -16.70 -29.59 -6.06
CA LEU A 84 -17.98 -30.17 -6.44
C LEU A 84 -17.89 -30.85 -7.81
N GLU A 85 -17.30 -30.21 -8.82
CA GLU A 85 -17.06 -30.79 -10.15
C GLU A 85 -16.27 -32.11 -10.06
N GLU A 86 -15.18 -32.14 -9.29
CA GLU A 86 -14.38 -33.36 -9.09
C GLU A 86 -15.14 -34.46 -8.33
N ARG A 87 -16.02 -34.10 -7.38
CA ARG A 87 -16.90 -35.08 -6.72
C ARG A 87 -17.92 -35.64 -7.71
N ILE A 88 -18.52 -34.80 -8.54
CA ILE A 88 -19.49 -35.22 -9.55
C ILE A 88 -18.85 -36.19 -10.54
N GLN A 89 -17.68 -35.84 -11.10
CA GLN A 89 -16.97 -36.73 -12.04
C GLN A 89 -16.65 -38.11 -11.44
N ARG A 90 -16.22 -38.17 -10.18
CA ARG A 90 -15.95 -39.44 -9.49
C ARG A 90 -17.20 -40.27 -9.25
N LEU A 91 -18.34 -39.63 -9.04
CA LEU A 91 -19.63 -40.32 -8.86
C LEU A 91 -20.16 -40.84 -10.19
N GLU A 92 -20.02 -40.06 -11.26
CA GLU A 92 -20.37 -40.47 -12.63
C GLU A 92 -19.56 -41.69 -13.05
N GLN A 93 -18.24 -41.68 -12.85
CA GLN A 93 -17.35 -42.82 -13.16
C GLN A 93 -17.62 -44.09 -12.33
N LYS A 94 -18.30 -43.98 -11.18
CA LYS A 94 -18.67 -45.13 -10.34
C LYS A 94 -20.00 -45.76 -10.72
N ASN A 95 -20.82 -45.02 -11.47
CA ASN A 95 -22.16 -45.44 -11.88
C ASN A 95 -22.22 -45.86 -13.37
N GLU A 96 -21.11 -45.74 -14.10
CA GLU A 96 -20.83 -46.47 -15.35
C GLU A 96 -20.16 -47.82 -15.05
#